data_AF-A0A2H9P2Z3-F1
#
_entry.id   AF-A0A2H9P2Z3-F1
#
_cell.length_a   1.000
_cell.length_b   1.000
_cell.length_c   1.000
_cell.angle_alpha   90.00
_cell.angle_beta   90.00
_cell.angle_gamma   90.00
#
_symmetry.space_group_name_H-M   'P 1'
#
loop_
_entity.id
_entity.type
_entity.pdbx_description
1 polymer ?
#
loop_
_entity_poly.entity_id
_entity_poly.type
_entity_poly.pdbx_seq_one_letter_code
_entity_poly.pdbx_strand_id
1 'polypeptide(L)'
;MKFLIPILVIVFFLSINFANDSFGYNVDYEIFSRQFFSNPLVCTYQPTLEQDPYLKQWGVDRLSDSARLAVQDWQSALQIHEGKSSKDNWRIDYKVLSEKDVQNNLQKRCNVIIKFNPIPSEQNEMYRTLGVTYYDYSGLKLIKIYYRDIKICKTSDEHYIYYNACYGEDMLISEKLRTTITHEIGHALGLGHYQADDPKVNAAWAKGSVDAESIMAVFSHENSKLMKIKPIDIAKIKSIYTPNGFKPTVTTPVSELPQPSHEPTSMPKPSEQQSTPTWIKQNAKWWSEGTITDKDFVTGIQYLAQQKIIKVNQTVESTDIITQEIPSWVRNNAKWWSEDKITEMDFIKGIEHLIKIKIIKIN
;
A
#
# COMPACT_ATOMS: atom_id res chain seq x y z
N MET A 1 22.47 39.65 71.14
CA MET A 1 21.67 39.44 69.90
C MET A 1 22.61 39.04 68.78
N LYS A 2 22.56 37.77 68.34
CA LYS A 2 23.22 37.30 67.11
C LYS A 2 22.12 36.72 66.21
N PHE A 3 21.89 37.34 65.06
CA PHE A 3 20.99 36.84 64.03
C PHE A 3 21.75 35.81 63.17
N LEU A 4 21.19 34.61 63.04
CA LEU A 4 21.64 33.58 62.10
C LEU A 4 20.76 33.68 60.84
N ILE A 5 21.39 33.87 59.68
CA ILE A 5 20.75 33.86 58.36
C ILE A 5 20.81 32.42 57.82
N PRO A 6 19.69 31.81 57.41
CA PRO A 6 19.73 30.49 56.77
C PRO A 6 20.08 30.64 55.28
N ILE A 7 21.09 29.91 54.82
CA ILE A 7 21.46 29.78 53.41
C ILE A 7 20.57 28.70 52.78
N LEU A 8 19.77 29.08 51.78
CA LEU A 8 18.96 28.17 50.99
C LEU A 8 19.83 27.54 49.88
N VAL A 9 20.12 26.24 49.99
CA VAL A 9 20.83 25.50 48.94
C VAL A 9 19.80 24.96 47.94
N ILE A 10 19.73 25.57 46.76
CA ILE A 10 18.90 25.10 45.64
C ILE A 10 19.70 24.03 44.89
N VAL A 11 19.28 22.77 45.00
CA VAL A 11 19.81 21.66 44.21
C VAL A 11 19.10 21.64 42.86
N PHE A 12 19.80 22.04 41.80
CA PHE A 12 19.34 21.86 40.42
C PHE A 12 19.42 20.37 40.06
N PHE A 13 18.28 19.69 40.02
CA PHE A 13 18.18 18.41 39.33
C PHE A 13 18.26 18.68 37.82
N LEU A 14 19.43 18.46 37.23
CA LEU A 14 19.57 18.27 35.79
C LEU A 14 18.84 16.98 35.43
N SER A 15 17.62 17.11 34.90
CA SER A 15 16.94 16.03 34.22
C SER A 15 17.77 15.62 33.01
N ILE A 16 18.44 14.47 33.12
CA ILE A 16 19.02 13.79 31.97
C ILE A 16 17.83 13.36 31.11
N ASN A 17 17.53 14.16 30.08
CA ASN A 17 16.66 13.72 29.00
C ASN A 17 17.38 12.56 28.32
N PHE A 18 17.01 11.33 28.66
CA PHE A 18 17.27 10.20 27.77
C PHE A 18 16.47 10.51 26.50
N ALA A 19 17.17 10.92 25.45
CA ALA A 19 16.63 10.84 24.12
C ALA A 19 16.33 9.35 23.89
N ASN A 20 15.06 8.98 23.94
CA ASN A 20 14.64 7.74 23.32
C ASN A 20 14.99 7.92 21.85
N ASP A 21 15.98 7.18 21.35
CA ASP A 21 16.18 7.04 19.92
C ASP A 21 14.83 6.59 19.35
N SER A 22 14.13 7.51 18.69
CA SER A 22 12.96 7.18 17.89
C SER A 22 13.51 6.48 16.66
N PHE A 23 13.73 5.18 16.77
CA PHE A 23 13.88 4.34 15.59
C PHE A 23 12.54 4.41 14.86
N GLY A 24 12.48 5.24 13.81
CA GLY A 24 11.34 5.27 12.90
C GLY A 24 11.17 3.90 12.25
N TYR A 25 9.94 3.43 12.16
CA TYR A 25 9.58 2.23 11.40
C TYR A 25 9.29 2.63 9.95
N ASN A 26 9.53 1.74 9.00
CA ASN A 26 9.11 1.94 7.62
C ASN A 26 7.74 1.32 7.41
N VAL A 27 6.95 1.88 6.50
CA VAL A 27 5.69 1.29 6.08
C VAL A 27 5.73 1.01 4.60
N ASP A 28 5.48 -0.25 4.26
CA ASP A 28 5.23 -0.68 2.90
C ASP A 28 3.77 -0.41 2.52
N TYR A 29 3.56 0.05 1.30
CA TYR A 29 2.24 0.26 0.71
C TYR A 29 2.30 0.07 -0.80
N GLU A 30 2.34 -1.19 -1.21
CA GLU A 30 2.49 -1.60 -2.60
C GLU A 30 1.29 -1.20 -3.49
N ILE A 31 1.49 -1.25 -4.80
CA ILE A 31 0.45 -1.08 -5.82
C ILE A 31 0.43 -2.34 -6.68
N PHE A 32 -0.77 -2.88 -6.92
CA PHE A 32 -0.99 -3.91 -7.90
C PHE A 32 -1.44 -3.27 -9.23
N SER A 33 -0.59 -3.31 -10.26
CA SER A 33 -0.78 -2.64 -11.56
C SER A 33 -1.93 -3.22 -12.40
N ARG A 34 -3.19 -3.10 -11.97
CA ARG A 34 -4.39 -3.60 -12.68
C ARG A 34 -5.57 -2.63 -12.58
N GLN A 35 -5.51 -1.60 -13.42
CA GLN A 35 -6.47 -0.50 -13.45
C GLN A 35 -7.78 -0.91 -14.16
N PHE A 36 -8.86 -0.22 -13.81
CA PHE A 36 -10.06 -0.17 -14.63
C PHE A 36 -9.91 0.91 -15.71
N PHE A 37 -10.51 0.66 -16.87
CA PHE A 37 -10.53 1.59 -18.02
C PHE A 37 -11.94 2.12 -18.31
N SER A 38 -12.87 1.88 -17.39
CA SER A 38 -14.19 2.49 -17.35
C SER A 38 -14.71 2.42 -15.92
N ASN A 39 -15.78 3.16 -15.62
CA ASN A 39 -16.45 3.10 -14.33
C ASN A 39 -16.86 1.64 -14.04
N PRO A 40 -16.30 1.01 -12.98
CA PRO A 40 -16.47 -0.41 -12.75
C PRO A 40 -17.87 -0.72 -12.20
N LEU A 41 -18.42 -1.87 -12.61
CA LEU A 41 -19.58 -2.47 -12.00
C LEU A 41 -19.14 -3.53 -10.97
N VAL A 42 -19.42 -3.26 -9.70
CA VAL A 42 -19.26 -4.19 -8.59
C VAL A 42 -20.56 -4.96 -8.40
N CYS A 43 -20.47 -6.28 -8.35
CA CYS A 43 -21.63 -7.14 -8.17
C CYS A 43 -21.50 -7.99 -6.92
N THR A 44 -22.62 -8.33 -6.31
CA THR A 44 -22.74 -9.41 -5.32
C THR A 44 -23.73 -10.44 -5.84
N TYR A 45 -23.50 -11.72 -5.56
CA TYR A 45 -24.59 -12.69 -5.66
C TYR A 45 -25.55 -12.46 -4.50
N GLN A 46 -26.86 -12.58 -4.77
CA GLN A 46 -27.84 -12.57 -3.70
C GLN A 46 -27.50 -13.66 -2.68
N PRO A 47 -27.20 -13.32 -1.41
CA PRO A 47 -26.95 -14.32 -0.39
C PRO A 47 -28.24 -15.13 -0.17
N THR A 48 -28.12 -16.46 -0.09
CA THR A 48 -29.27 -17.34 0.11
C THR A 48 -29.20 -18.00 1.49
N LEU A 49 -30.38 -18.28 2.06
CA LEU A 49 -30.52 -19.00 3.33
C LEU A 49 -30.13 -20.48 3.19
N GLU A 50 -30.06 -21.01 1.96
CA GLU A 50 -29.68 -22.40 1.68
C GLU A 50 -28.20 -22.68 1.99
N GLN A 51 -27.34 -21.66 1.89
CA GLN A 51 -25.90 -21.81 2.11
C GLN A 51 -25.52 -21.83 3.59
N ASP A 52 -26.37 -21.29 4.46
CA ASP A 52 -26.18 -21.30 5.91
C ASP A 52 -27.56 -21.35 6.59
N PRO A 53 -27.97 -22.51 7.13
CA PRO A 53 -29.28 -22.66 7.79
C PRO A 53 -29.42 -21.82 9.07
N TYR A 54 -28.33 -21.23 9.56
CA TYR A 54 -28.35 -20.30 10.69
C TYR A 54 -28.48 -18.85 10.25
N LEU A 55 -28.19 -18.53 8.98
CA LEU A 55 -28.36 -17.18 8.44
C LEU A 55 -29.84 -16.83 8.40
N LYS A 56 -30.20 -15.70 9.01
CA LYS A 56 -31.56 -15.16 9.00
C LYS A 56 -31.69 -14.11 7.90
N GLN A 57 -32.93 -13.77 7.52
CA GLN A 57 -33.19 -12.76 6.47
C GLN A 57 -32.49 -11.42 6.75
N TRP A 58 -32.49 -10.94 8.00
CA TRP A 58 -31.77 -9.70 8.35
C TRP A 58 -30.27 -9.79 8.07
N GLY A 59 -29.68 -10.98 8.16
CA GLY A 59 -28.27 -11.24 7.83
C GLY A 59 -28.03 -11.15 6.32
N VAL A 60 -28.95 -11.69 5.51
CA VAL A 60 -28.91 -11.56 4.03
C VAL A 60 -28.97 -10.09 3.61
N ASP A 61 -29.88 -9.33 4.21
CA ASP A 61 -30.02 -7.89 3.95
C ASP A 61 -28.74 -7.14 4.36
N ARG A 62 -28.21 -7.47 5.54
CA ARG A 62 -26.98 -6.90 6.09
C ARG A 62 -25.76 -7.15 5.22
N LEU A 63 -25.60 -8.34 4.65
CA LEU A 63 -24.50 -8.66 3.72
C LEU A 63 -24.58 -7.78 2.46
N SER A 64 -25.75 -7.75 1.84
CA SER A 64 -26.00 -6.98 0.62
C SER A 64 -25.83 -5.47 0.83
N ASP A 65 -26.32 -4.95 1.96
CA ASP A 65 -26.19 -3.55 2.34
C ASP A 65 -24.76 -3.18 2.70
N SER A 66 -24.03 -4.04 3.41
CA SER A 66 -22.65 -3.76 3.79
C SER A 66 -21.75 -3.65 2.56
N ALA A 67 -21.94 -4.52 1.55
CA ALA A 67 -21.22 -4.40 0.29
C ALA A 67 -21.59 -3.14 -0.50
N ARG A 68 -22.89 -2.83 -0.61
CA ARG A 68 -23.35 -1.58 -1.25
C ARG A 68 -22.73 -0.36 -0.60
N LEU A 69 -22.75 -0.30 0.73
CA LEU A 69 -22.21 0.81 1.50
C LEU A 69 -20.69 0.91 1.39
N ALA A 70 -19.96 -0.21 1.38
CA ALA A 70 -18.51 -0.22 1.16
C ALA A 70 -18.11 0.31 -0.23
N VAL A 71 -18.88 -0.02 -1.26
CA VAL A 71 -18.72 0.57 -2.60
C VAL A 71 -18.96 2.09 -2.57
N GLN A 72 -20.02 2.51 -1.88
CA GLN A 72 -20.34 3.93 -1.71
C GLN A 72 -19.26 4.68 -0.92
N ASP A 73 -18.60 4.05 0.06
CA ASP A 73 -17.50 4.64 0.81
C ASP A 73 -16.33 5.00 -0.11
N TRP A 74 -15.89 4.06 -0.94
CA TRP A 74 -14.83 4.31 -1.91
C TRP A 74 -15.20 5.38 -2.94
N GLN A 75 -16.39 5.29 -3.52
CA GLN A 75 -16.86 6.31 -4.47
C GLN A 75 -16.88 7.70 -3.83
N SER A 76 -17.44 7.82 -2.63
CA SER A 76 -17.55 9.10 -1.92
C SER A 76 -16.17 9.66 -1.56
N ALA A 77 -15.27 8.81 -1.07
CA ALA A 77 -13.91 9.19 -0.73
C ALA A 77 -13.12 9.72 -1.94
N LEU A 78 -13.26 9.07 -3.10
CA LEU A 78 -12.59 9.48 -4.34
C LEU A 78 -13.15 10.80 -4.91
N GLN A 79 -14.45 11.05 -4.70
CA GLN A 79 -15.17 12.21 -5.22
C GLN A 79 -15.14 13.46 -4.31
N ILE A 80 -14.66 13.36 -3.06
CA ILE A 80 -14.83 14.43 -2.05
C ILE A 80 -14.20 15.77 -2.47
N HIS A 81 -13.09 15.73 -3.22
CA HIS A 81 -12.38 16.91 -3.72
C HIS A 81 -12.53 17.13 -5.24
N GLU A 82 -13.44 16.39 -5.88
CA GLU A 82 -13.69 16.47 -7.32
C GLU A 82 -14.70 17.57 -7.67
N GLY A 83 -14.43 18.28 -8.77
CA GLY A 83 -15.36 19.25 -9.33
C GLY A 83 -16.64 18.58 -9.84
N LYS A 84 -17.75 19.33 -9.92
CA LYS A 84 -19.06 18.79 -10.34
C LYS A 84 -18.99 18.04 -11.68
N SER A 85 -18.17 18.51 -12.61
CA SER A 85 -17.96 17.90 -13.93
C SER A 85 -17.05 16.66 -13.92
N SER A 86 -16.18 16.49 -12.90
CA SER A 86 -15.24 15.36 -12.82
C SER A 86 -15.68 14.27 -11.85
N LYS A 87 -16.68 14.49 -10.98
CA LYS A 87 -17.16 13.46 -10.03
C LYS A 87 -17.53 12.12 -10.69
N ASP A 88 -18.15 12.17 -11.87
CA ASP A 88 -18.56 10.96 -12.59
C ASP A 88 -17.38 10.09 -13.08
N ASN A 89 -16.17 10.65 -13.10
CA ASN A 89 -14.95 9.92 -13.44
C ASN A 89 -14.56 8.87 -12.39
N TRP A 90 -15.06 9.01 -11.16
CA TRP A 90 -14.82 8.11 -10.04
C TRP A 90 -16.06 7.33 -9.64
N ARG A 91 -17.04 7.19 -10.57
CA ARG A 91 -18.26 6.43 -10.29
C ARG A 91 -17.96 4.94 -10.21
N ILE A 92 -18.51 4.29 -9.19
CA ILE A 92 -18.50 2.83 -9.02
C ILE A 92 -19.96 2.38 -8.93
N ASP A 93 -20.38 1.61 -9.93
CA ASP A 93 -21.75 1.11 -10.00
C ASP A 93 -21.87 -0.18 -9.16
N TYR A 94 -23.02 -0.42 -8.53
CA TYR A 94 -23.27 -1.61 -7.71
C TYR A 94 -24.55 -2.34 -8.10
N LYS A 95 -24.52 -3.67 -8.18
CA LYS A 95 -25.70 -4.51 -8.45
C LYS A 95 -25.70 -5.80 -7.62
N VAL A 96 -26.84 -6.12 -7.00
CA VAL A 96 -27.11 -7.47 -6.48
C VAL A 96 -27.65 -8.33 -7.63
N LEU A 97 -27.02 -9.48 -7.87
CA LEU A 97 -27.40 -10.43 -8.91
C LEU A 97 -28.41 -11.44 -8.33
N SER A 98 -29.63 -11.40 -8.85
CA SER A 98 -30.66 -12.42 -8.60
C SER A 98 -30.38 -13.72 -9.36
N GLU A 99 -31.05 -14.80 -9.01
CA GLU A 99 -30.98 -16.07 -9.77
C GLU A 99 -31.27 -15.88 -11.26
N LYS A 100 -32.28 -15.05 -11.58
CA LYS A 100 -32.63 -14.71 -12.96
C LYS A 100 -31.49 -13.97 -13.66
N ASP A 101 -30.79 -13.07 -12.97
CA ASP A 101 -29.62 -12.39 -13.56
C ASP A 101 -28.51 -13.40 -13.90
N VAL A 102 -28.27 -14.37 -13.01
CA VAL A 102 -27.26 -15.42 -13.22
C VAL A 102 -27.64 -16.35 -14.37
N GLN A 103 -28.91 -16.78 -14.45
CA GLN A 103 -29.42 -17.57 -15.58
C GLN A 103 -29.27 -16.85 -16.92
N ASN A 104 -29.42 -15.52 -16.92
CA ASN A 104 -29.21 -14.67 -18.10
C ASN A 104 -27.74 -14.27 -18.32
N ASN A 105 -26.79 -14.87 -17.61
CA ASN A 105 -25.36 -14.61 -17.71
C ASN A 105 -24.92 -13.15 -17.46
N LEU A 106 -25.71 -12.38 -16.69
CA LEU A 106 -25.43 -10.96 -16.47
C LEU A 106 -24.21 -10.70 -15.57
N GLN A 107 -23.74 -11.71 -14.84
CA GLN A 107 -22.49 -11.65 -14.06
C GLN A 107 -21.26 -11.34 -14.93
N LYS A 108 -21.30 -11.68 -16.24
CA LYS A 108 -20.21 -11.38 -17.19
C LYS A 108 -19.99 -9.87 -17.42
N ARG A 109 -20.95 -9.03 -17.02
CA ARG A 109 -20.86 -7.57 -17.12
C ARG A 109 -20.17 -6.94 -15.91
N CYS A 110 -19.96 -7.69 -14.84
CA CYS A 110 -19.35 -7.20 -13.62
C CYS A 110 -17.82 -7.15 -13.78
N ASN A 111 -17.19 -6.12 -13.25
CA ASN A 111 -15.72 -6.00 -13.19
C ASN A 111 -15.17 -6.53 -11.87
N VAL A 112 -16.00 -6.49 -10.82
CA VAL A 112 -15.71 -7.06 -9.50
C VAL A 112 -16.91 -7.90 -9.08
N ILE A 113 -16.68 -9.10 -8.54
CA ILE A 113 -17.72 -9.93 -7.93
C ILE A 113 -17.33 -10.22 -6.49
N ILE A 114 -18.21 -9.82 -5.57
CA ILE A 114 -18.13 -10.15 -4.14
C ILE A 114 -19.01 -11.38 -3.90
N LYS A 115 -18.41 -12.42 -3.34
CA LYS A 115 -19.06 -13.67 -2.95
C LYS A 115 -19.01 -13.80 -1.43
N PHE A 116 -20.18 -14.06 -0.84
CA PHE A 116 -20.31 -14.31 0.59
C PHE A 116 -20.29 -15.80 0.87
N ASN A 117 -19.46 -16.21 1.81
CA ASN A 117 -19.32 -17.57 2.27
C ASN A 117 -19.45 -17.59 3.80
N PRO A 118 -20.14 -18.58 4.40
CA PRO A 118 -20.24 -18.64 5.85
C PRO A 118 -18.87 -18.83 6.49
N ILE A 119 -18.07 -19.76 5.96
CA ILE A 119 -16.75 -20.12 6.47
C ILE A 119 -15.78 -20.42 5.32
N PRO A 120 -14.46 -20.32 5.53
CA PRO A 120 -13.48 -20.79 4.56
C PRO A 120 -13.58 -22.31 4.34
N SER A 121 -13.60 -22.74 3.08
CA SER A 121 -13.55 -24.16 2.71
C SER A 121 -12.11 -24.65 2.50
N GLU A 122 -11.17 -23.75 2.27
CA GLU A 122 -9.76 -24.07 1.99
C GLU A 122 -8.95 -24.06 3.29
N GLN A 123 -8.12 -25.09 3.51
CA GLN A 123 -7.42 -25.32 4.79
C GLN A 123 -6.38 -24.22 5.11
N ASN A 124 -5.82 -23.58 4.09
CA ASN A 124 -4.88 -22.45 4.21
C ASN A 124 -5.57 -21.11 4.54
N GLU A 125 -6.86 -20.95 4.23
CA GLU A 125 -7.66 -19.76 4.55
C GLU A 125 -8.39 -19.92 5.89
N MET A 126 -8.58 -21.16 6.35
CA MET A 126 -9.18 -21.48 7.63
C MET A 126 -8.41 -20.81 8.77
N TYR A 127 -9.14 -20.06 9.61
CA TYR A 127 -8.60 -19.34 10.78
C TYR A 127 -7.66 -18.17 10.50
N ARG A 128 -7.56 -17.66 9.27
CA ARG A 128 -6.57 -16.62 8.91
C ARG A 128 -7.14 -15.36 8.28
N THR A 129 -8.28 -15.44 7.59
CA THR A 129 -8.78 -14.32 6.76
C THR A 129 -10.29 -14.19 6.85
N LEU A 130 -10.79 -12.95 7.00
CA LEU A 130 -12.23 -12.62 6.89
C LEU A 130 -12.63 -12.22 5.46
N GLY A 131 -11.65 -11.89 4.62
CA GLY A 131 -11.81 -11.53 3.23
C GLY A 131 -10.56 -11.87 2.43
N VAL A 132 -10.73 -12.14 1.14
CA VAL A 132 -9.63 -12.35 0.19
C VAL A 132 -10.03 -11.78 -1.17
N THR A 133 -9.13 -10.99 -1.75
CA THR A 133 -9.23 -10.50 -3.13
C THR A 133 -8.25 -11.24 -4.02
N TYR A 134 -8.75 -11.76 -5.13
CA TYR A 134 -7.94 -12.45 -6.14
C TYR A 134 -8.50 -12.18 -7.55
N TYR A 135 -7.84 -12.73 -8.55
CA TYR A 135 -8.12 -12.44 -9.95
C TYR A 135 -8.23 -13.75 -10.73
N ASP A 136 -9.15 -13.80 -11.68
CA ASP A 136 -9.15 -14.89 -12.66
C ASP A 136 -8.27 -14.55 -13.87
N TYR A 137 -8.14 -15.52 -14.78
CA TYR A 137 -7.37 -15.36 -16.01
C TYR A 137 -7.98 -14.33 -17.00
N SER A 138 -9.25 -13.97 -16.84
CA SER A 138 -9.92 -12.96 -17.66
C SER A 138 -9.68 -11.53 -17.17
N GLY A 139 -9.08 -11.37 -15.99
CA GLY A 139 -8.89 -10.09 -15.32
C GLY A 139 -10.09 -9.65 -14.48
N LEU A 140 -11.11 -10.50 -14.32
CA LEU A 140 -12.20 -10.30 -13.38
C LEU A 140 -11.65 -10.36 -11.95
N LYS A 141 -12.05 -9.39 -11.13
CA LYS A 141 -11.65 -9.30 -9.73
C LYS A 141 -12.69 -10.01 -8.87
N LEU A 142 -12.24 -10.95 -8.07
CA LEU A 142 -13.08 -11.78 -7.21
C LEU A 142 -12.75 -11.48 -5.77
N ILE A 143 -13.77 -11.21 -4.98
CA ILE A 143 -13.67 -10.98 -3.54
C ILE A 143 -14.48 -12.08 -2.85
N LYS A 144 -13.83 -12.88 -2.00
CA LYS A 144 -14.52 -13.78 -1.06
C LYS A 144 -14.61 -13.06 0.29
N ILE A 145 -15.79 -13.09 0.91
CA ILE A 145 -16.02 -12.58 2.26
C ILE A 145 -16.56 -13.71 3.13
N TYR A 146 -15.88 -13.97 4.23
CA TYR A 146 -16.27 -14.94 5.24
C TYR A 146 -17.01 -14.23 6.37
N TYR A 147 -18.32 -14.46 6.47
CA TYR A 147 -19.17 -13.65 7.35
C TYR A 147 -19.44 -14.25 8.72
N ARG A 148 -18.98 -15.48 8.99
CA ARG A 148 -18.96 -16.03 10.35
C ARG A 148 -17.56 -15.90 10.92
N ASP A 149 -17.45 -15.29 12.10
CA ASP A 149 -16.17 -15.06 12.77
C ASP A 149 -15.79 -16.24 13.66
N ILE A 150 -14.48 -16.47 13.82
CA ILE A 150 -14.00 -17.51 14.72
C ILE A 150 -14.02 -16.99 16.15
N LYS A 151 -14.63 -17.79 17.02
CA LYS A 151 -14.68 -17.56 18.45
C LYS A 151 -14.21 -18.80 19.20
N ILE A 152 -13.89 -18.59 20.47
CA ILE A 152 -13.68 -19.70 21.39
C ILE A 152 -15.02 -20.04 22.03
N CYS A 153 -15.62 -21.15 21.62
CA CYS A 153 -16.83 -21.66 22.24
C CYS A 153 -16.46 -22.52 23.45
N LYS A 154 -17.20 -22.32 24.53
CA LYS A 154 -17.16 -23.18 25.71
C LYS A 154 -18.20 -24.29 25.53
N THR A 155 -17.75 -25.53 25.52
CA THR A 155 -18.62 -26.71 25.66
C THR A 155 -18.30 -27.39 26.98
N SER A 156 -19.27 -28.06 27.60
CA SER A 156 -19.03 -28.78 28.84
C SER A 156 -19.76 -30.11 28.85
N ASP A 157 -19.15 -31.11 29.46
CA ASP A 157 -19.81 -32.33 29.90
C ASP A 157 -19.90 -32.35 31.44
N GLU A 158 -20.34 -33.48 32.02
CA GLU A 158 -20.49 -33.62 33.48
C GLU A 158 -19.18 -33.43 34.28
N HIS A 159 -18.02 -33.58 33.63
CA HIS A 159 -16.72 -33.59 34.31
C HIS A 159 -15.76 -32.48 33.83
N TYR A 160 -15.90 -31.99 32.60
CA TYR A 160 -14.94 -31.08 31.98
C TYR A 160 -15.58 -29.92 31.22
N ILE A 161 -14.80 -28.85 31.14
CA ILE A 161 -15.04 -27.70 30.26
C ILE A 161 -14.02 -27.76 29.13
N TYR A 162 -14.50 -27.74 27.90
CA TYR A 162 -13.69 -27.68 26.69
C TYR A 162 -13.82 -26.29 26.05
N TYR A 163 -12.71 -25.81 25.50
CA TYR A 163 -12.65 -24.57 24.74
C TYR A 163 -12.24 -24.92 23.32
N ASN A 164 -13.19 -24.83 22.38
CA ASN A 164 -12.99 -25.18 20.98
C ASN A 164 -13.20 -23.95 20.09
N ALA A 165 -12.43 -23.87 18.99
CA ALA A 165 -12.71 -22.89 17.96
C ALA A 165 -14.06 -23.19 17.29
N CYS A 166 -14.90 -22.17 17.13
CA CYS A 166 -16.22 -22.26 16.53
C CYS A 166 -16.51 -21.01 15.71
N TYR A 167 -17.59 -21.03 14.93
CA TYR A 167 -18.00 -19.89 14.10
C TYR A 167 -19.27 -19.24 14.64
N GLY A 168 -19.23 -17.92 14.86
CA GLY A 168 -20.34 -17.11 15.36
C GLY A 168 -20.85 -16.08 14.34
N GLU A 169 -21.83 -15.29 14.77
CA GLU A 169 -22.50 -14.27 13.94
C GLU A 169 -22.05 -12.82 14.27
N ASP A 170 -21.02 -12.62 15.10
CA ASP A 170 -20.70 -11.25 15.60
C ASP A 170 -20.20 -10.36 14.48
N MET A 171 -19.59 -10.94 13.44
CA MET A 171 -19.18 -10.18 12.26
C MET A 171 -20.37 -9.56 11.52
N LEU A 172 -21.52 -10.25 11.42
CA LEU A 172 -22.73 -9.71 10.78
C LEU A 172 -23.28 -8.50 11.55
N ILE A 173 -23.15 -8.51 12.86
CA ILE A 173 -23.73 -7.51 13.76
C ILE A 173 -22.77 -6.33 14.00
N SER A 174 -21.47 -6.51 13.77
CA SER A 174 -20.43 -5.50 14.01
C SER A 174 -20.04 -4.69 12.77
N GLU A 175 -19.13 -3.72 12.96
CA GLU A 175 -18.49 -2.99 11.87
C GLU A 175 -17.47 -3.84 11.09
N LYS A 176 -17.07 -5.00 11.63
CA LYS A 176 -16.05 -5.88 11.03
C LYS A 176 -16.40 -6.26 9.59
N LEU A 177 -17.67 -6.58 9.32
CA LEU A 177 -18.12 -6.95 7.97
C LEU A 177 -17.86 -5.84 6.95
N ARG A 178 -18.37 -4.63 7.19
CA ARG A 178 -18.21 -3.51 6.25
C ARG A 178 -16.75 -3.10 6.12
N THR A 179 -16.00 -3.02 7.21
CA THR A 179 -14.55 -2.72 7.17
C THR A 179 -13.79 -3.73 6.32
N THR A 180 -14.09 -5.03 6.48
CA THR A 180 -13.46 -6.10 5.67
C THR A 180 -13.80 -5.92 4.20
N ILE A 181 -15.08 -5.73 3.86
CA ILE A 181 -15.47 -5.52 2.46
C ILE A 181 -14.80 -4.27 1.87
N THR A 182 -14.73 -3.17 2.62
CA THR A 182 -14.06 -1.94 2.18
C THR A 182 -12.58 -2.18 1.93
N HIS A 183 -11.88 -2.93 2.79
CA HIS A 183 -10.49 -3.31 2.61
C HIS A 183 -10.29 -4.13 1.32
N GLU A 184 -11.10 -5.17 1.10
CA GLU A 184 -11.02 -6.00 -0.10
C GLU A 184 -11.32 -5.22 -1.39
N ILE A 185 -12.26 -4.27 -1.35
CA ILE A 185 -12.48 -3.37 -2.49
C ILE A 185 -11.23 -2.52 -2.78
N GLY A 186 -10.47 -2.13 -1.75
CA GLY A 186 -9.19 -1.43 -1.92
C GLY A 186 -8.18 -2.26 -2.73
N HIS A 187 -8.07 -3.56 -2.46
CA HIS A 187 -7.30 -4.49 -3.29
C HIS A 187 -7.83 -4.59 -4.71
N ALA A 188 -9.15 -4.64 -4.90
CA ALA A 188 -9.75 -4.63 -6.22
C ALA A 188 -9.49 -3.31 -6.99
N LEU A 189 -9.29 -2.20 -6.29
CA LEU A 189 -8.88 -0.90 -6.87
C LEU A 189 -7.36 -0.80 -7.11
N GLY A 190 -6.58 -1.79 -6.68
CA GLY A 190 -5.13 -1.90 -6.95
C GLY A 190 -4.22 -1.55 -5.78
N LEU A 191 -4.75 -1.42 -4.57
CA LEU A 191 -3.94 -1.15 -3.37
C LEU A 191 -3.36 -2.45 -2.79
N GLY A 192 -2.11 -2.41 -2.35
CA GLY A 192 -1.51 -3.43 -1.49
C GLY A 192 -1.90 -3.26 -0.02
N HIS A 193 -1.33 -4.09 0.86
CA HIS A 193 -1.44 -3.85 2.29
C HIS A 193 -0.61 -2.64 2.71
N TYR A 194 -1.06 -1.93 3.75
CA TYR A 194 -0.30 -0.92 4.47
C TYR A 194 0.32 -1.59 5.70
N GLN A 195 1.62 -1.88 5.64
CA GLN A 195 2.28 -2.74 6.63
C GLN A 195 3.58 -2.13 7.13
N ALA A 196 3.71 -1.98 8.45
CA ALA A 196 4.98 -1.60 9.05
C ALA A 196 5.99 -2.77 9.01
N ASP A 197 7.27 -2.45 8.84
CA ASP A 197 8.37 -3.41 9.00
C ASP A 197 8.50 -3.92 10.45
N ASP A 198 8.11 -3.11 11.44
CA ASP A 198 8.01 -3.51 12.85
C ASP A 198 6.65 -4.20 13.16
N PRO A 199 6.64 -5.50 13.51
CA PRO A 199 5.42 -6.21 13.89
C PRO A 199 4.70 -5.62 15.10
N LYS A 200 5.40 -4.92 16.00
CA LYS A 200 4.78 -4.28 17.18
C LYS A 200 3.87 -3.13 16.78
N VAL A 201 4.22 -2.40 15.73
CA VAL A 201 3.38 -1.33 15.17
C VAL A 201 2.12 -1.92 14.56
N ASN A 202 2.25 -2.97 13.74
CA ASN A 202 1.10 -3.69 13.17
C ASN A 202 0.17 -4.24 14.28
N ALA A 203 0.74 -4.78 15.36
CA ALA A 203 -0.03 -5.25 16.51
C ALA A 203 -0.71 -4.11 17.27
N ALA A 204 -0.09 -2.92 17.37
CA ALA A 204 -0.68 -1.76 18.02
C ALA A 204 -1.89 -1.23 17.22
N TRP A 205 -1.81 -1.25 15.89
CA TRP A 205 -2.93 -0.95 14.99
C TRP A 205 -4.08 -1.94 15.17
N ALA A 206 -3.77 -3.24 15.16
CA ALA A 206 -4.76 -4.31 15.34
C ALA A 206 -5.49 -4.21 16.69
N LYS A 207 -4.77 -3.85 17.76
CA LYS A 207 -5.34 -3.64 19.10
C LYS A 207 -6.05 -2.29 19.27
N GLY A 208 -5.95 -1.40 18.28
CA GLY A 208 -6.46 -0.03 18.36
C GLY A 208 -5.79 0.84 19.40
N SER A 209 -4.56 0.51 19.80
CA SER A 209 -3.75 1.36 20.68
C SER A 209 -3.17 2.56 19.93
N VAL A 210 -3.04 2.45 18.61
CA VAL A 210 -2.60 3.50 17.69
C VAL A 210 -3.49 3.42 16.44
N ASP A 211 -3.89 4.57 15.89
CA ASP A 211 -4.64 4.59 14.63
C ASP A 211 -3.70 4.25 13.46
N ALA A 212 -4.18 3.45 12.52
CA ALA A 212 -3.45 3.23 11.29
C ALA A 212 -3.84 4.30 10.28
N GLU A 213 -2.87 4.75 9.49
CA GLU A 213 -3.08 5.79 8.48
C GLU A 213 -3.80 5.27 7.23
N SER A 214 -4.29 4.02 7.21
CA SER A 214 -4.88 3.40 6.02
C SER A 214 -5.93 2.35 6.37
N ILE A 215 -7.00 2.26 5.58
CA ILE A 215 -7.94 1.11 5.61
C ILE A 215 -7.24 -0.20 5.22
N MET A 216 -6.15 -0.10 4.46
CA MET A 216 -5.35 -1.23 3.98
C MET A 216 -4.38 -1.76 5.03
N ALA A 217 -4.43 -1.24 6.27
CA ALA A 217 -3.62 -1.74 7.37
C ALA A 217 -3.85 -3.24 7.61
N VAL A 218 -2.77 -3.97 7.88
CA VAL A 218 -2.87 -5.39 8.22
C VAL A 218 -3.69 -5.55 9.50
N PHE A 219 -4.56 -6.57 9.54
CA PHE A 219 -5.50 -6.82 10.66
C PHE A 219 -6.53 -5.70 10.91
N SER A 220 -6.85 -4.91 9.89
CA SER A 220 -7.83 -3.79 9.97
C SER A 220 -9.20 -4.19 10.57
N HIS A 221 -9.62 -5.43 10.40
CA HIS A 221 -10.89 -5.93 10.93
C HIS A 221 -10.90 -6.00 12.46
N GLU A 222 -9.76 -6.18 13.14
CA GLU A 222 -9.73 -6.29 14.60
C GLU A 222 -10.10 -4.98 15.31
N ASN A 223 -9.82 -3.85 14.67
CA ASN A 223 -10.16 -2.52 15.16
C ASN A 223 -11.04 -1.75 14.15
N SER A 224 -12.06 -2.43 13.62
CA SER A 224 -12.96 -1.94 12.56
C SER A 224 -13.59 -0.56 12.79
N LYS A 225 -13.71 -0.10 14.04
CA LYS A 225 -14.23 1.23 14.38
C LYS A 225 -13.29 2.36 13.94
N LEU A 226 -11.98 2.18 14.06
CA LEU A 226 -10.99 3.19 13.71
C LEU A 226 -10.52 3.04 12.25
N MET A 227 -10.59 1.83 11.70
CA MET A 227 -10.15 1.52 10.35
C MET A 227 -11.17 1.99 9.31
N LYS A 228 -10.86 3.11 8.66
CA LYS A 228 -11.65 3.77 7.61
C LYS A 228 -10.72 4.18 6.45
N ILE A 229 -11.29 4.52 5.29
CA ILE A 229 -10.52 5.07 4.15
C ILE A 229 -9.89 6.41 4.58
N LYS A 230 -8.59 6.57 4.34
CA LYS A 230 -7.80 7.75 4.73
C LYS A 230 -7.23 8.47 3.51
N PRO A 231 -6.70 9.71 3.66
CA PRO A 231 -6.14 10.47 2.55
C PRO A 231 -5.02 9.76 1.77
N ILE A 232 -4.18 8.97 2.44
CA ILE A 232 -3.11 8.20 1.78
C ILE A 232 -3.67 7.15 0.80
N ASP A 233 -4.78 6.51 1.14
CA ASP A 233 -5.47 5.52 0.30
C ASP A 233 -5.97 6.18 -0.99
N ILE A 234 -6.62 7.35 -0.82
CA ILE A 234 -7.16 8.14 -1.94
C ILE A 234 -6.01 8.61 -2.85
N ALA A 235 -4.95 9.17 -2.27
CA ALA A 235 -3.78 9.62 -3.02
C ALA A 235 -3.14 8.49 -3.81
N LYS A 236 -3.04 7.30 -3.20
CA LYS A 236 -2.49 6.11 -3.84
C LYS A 236 -3.36 5.63 -5.00
N ILE A 237 -4.68 5.53 -4.83
CA ILE A 237 -5.58 5.24 -5.95
C ILE A 237 -5.45 6.28 -7.05
N LYS A 238 -5.44 7.58 -6.73
CA LYS A 238 -5.27 8.63 -7.74
C LYS A 238 -3.94 8.56 -8.48
N SER A 239 -2.88 8.00 -7.86
CA SER A 239 -1.60 7.75 -8.52
C SER A 239 -1.63 6.54 -9.47
N ILE A 240 -2.57 5.62 -9.27
CA ILE A 240 -2.78 4.47 -10.14
C ILE A 240 -3.50 4.95 -11.40
N TYR A 241 -4.65 5.60 -11.24
CA TYR A 241 -5.55 5.92 -12.34
C TYR A 241 -5.20 7.22 -13.09
N THR A 242 -5.93 7.51 -14.17
CA THR A 242 -5.72 8.72 -14.96
C THR A 242 -6.32 9.96 -14.25
N PRO A 243 -6.00 11.19 -14.70
CA PRO A 243 -6.71 12.39 -14.25
C PRO A 243 -8.23 12.34 -14.50
N ASN A 244 -8.69 11.47 -15.42
CA ASN A 244 -10.11 11.19 -15.68
C ASN A 244 -10.62 10.00 -14.86
N GLY A 245 -10.01 9.70 -13.71
CA GLY A 245 -10.39 8.62 -12.82
C GLY A 245 -10.36 7.26 -13.51
N PHE A 246 -11.47 6.51 -13.41
CA PHE A 246 -11.59 5.19 -14.03
C PHE A 246 -11.71 5.24 -15.56
N LYS A 247 -11.94 6.42 -16.16
CA LYS A 247 -12.06 6.56 -17.61
C LYS A 247 -10.68 6.72 -18.24
N PRO A 248 -10.48 6.24 -19.47
CA PRO A 248 -9.21 6.42 -20.16
C PRO A 248 -9.08 7.89 -20.57
N THR A 249 -7.85 8.37 -20.70
CA THR A 249 -7.58 9.62 -21.40
C THR A 249 -7.85 9.36 -22.88
N VAL A 250 -8.79 10.10 -23.48
CA VAL A 250 -9.01 10.02 -24.94
C VAL A 250 -7.76 10.58 -25.62
N THR A 251 -6.80 9.72 -25.94
CA THR A 251 -5.82 10.02 -26.96
C THR A 251 -6.55 9.85 -28.27
N THR A 252 -7.01 10.95 -28.85
CA THR A 252 -7.32 10.98 -30.29
C THR A 252 -6.11 10.37 -31.01
N PRO A 253 -6.28 9.37 -31.90
CA PRO A 253 -5.19 8.95 -32.76
C PRO A 253 -4.85 10.18 -33.61
N VAL A 254 -3.72 10.82 -33.31
CA VAL A 254 -3.20 11.91 -34.13
C VAL A 254 -2.83 11.26 -35.45
N SER A 255 -3.69 11.51 -36.44
CA SER A 255 -3.42 11.28 -37.86
C SER A 255 -2.03 11.83 -38.18
N GLU A 256 -1.18 10.94 -38.67
CA GLU A 256 0.15 11.21 -39.19
C GLU A 256 0.09 12.23 -40.34
N LEU A 257 0.86 13.34 -40.24
CA LEU A 257 1.47 14.17 -41.30
C LEU A 257 1.92 15.54 -40.74
N PRO A 258 2.96 16.19 -41.31
CA PRO A 258 4.32 15.75 -41.53
C PRO A 258 5.31 16.53 -40.63
N GLN A 259 6.46 15.92 -40.38
CA GLN A 259 7.59 16.47 -39.63
C GLN A 259 8.20 17.71 -40.32
N PRO A 260 8.38 18.85 -39.62
CA PRO A 260 9.32 19.88 -40.05
C PRO A 260 10.63 19.81 -39.26
N SER A 261 11.69 20.12 -40.00
CA SER A 261 13.11 20.06 -39.69
C SER A 261 13.56 20.87 -38.48
N HIS A 262 14.62 20.34 -37.85
CA HIS A 262 15.45 21.00 -36.85
C HIS A 262 16.04 22.34 -37.33
N GLU A 263 15.97 23.36 -36.47
CA GLU A 263 17.14 24.15 -36.05
C GLU A 263 16.87 24.80 -34.67
N PRO A 264 17.91 25.00 -33.83
CA PRO A 264 17.74 25.24 -32.40
C PRO A 264 17.74 26.73 -32.07
N THR A 265 16.61 27.24 -31.57
CA THR A 265 16.54 28.60 -31.03
C THR A 265 16.79 28.58 -29.53
N SER A 266 17.89 29.23 -29.15
CA SER A 266 18.38 29.47 -27.79
C SER A 266 17.32 30.04 -26.84
N MET A 267 17.20 29.46 -25.65
CA MET A 267 16.58 30.09 -24.47
C MET A 267 17.61 30.17 -23.33
N PRO A 268 17.46 31.14 -22.41
CA PRO A 268 18.57 31.70 -21.65
C PRO A 268 18.98 30.85 -20.44
N LYS A 269 20.28 30.95 -20.11
CA LYS A 269 21.00 30.37 -18.97
C LYS A 269 20.37 30.74 -17.61
N PRO A 270 20.19 29.77 -16.71
CA PRO A 270 20.38 29.99 -15.27
C PRO A 270 21.55 29.16 -14.72
N SER A 271 22.46 29.89 -14.08
CA SER A 271 23.51 29.53 -13.10
C SER A 271 24.15 28.13 -13.10
N GLU A 272 25.47 28.15 -13.29
CA GLU A 272 26.40 27.09 -12.87
C GLU A 272 26.19 26.70 -11.41
N GLN A 273 25.69 25.48 -11.20
CA GLN A 273 26.26 24.59 -10.21
C GLN A 273 26.62 23.30 -10.92
N GLN A 274 27.87 22.90 -10.77
CA GLN A 274 28.49 21.71 -11.34
C GLN A 274 27.73 20.46 -10.88
N SER A 275 26.64 20.12 -11.57
CA SER A 275 25.84 18.93 -11.31
C SER A 275 26.30 17.80 -12.23
N THR A 276 26.36 16.60 -11.65
CA THR A 276 26.70 15.36 -12.33
C THR A 276 25.89 15.22 -13.63
N PRO A 277 26.51 14.82 -14.77
CA PRO A 277 25.82 14.69 -16.05
C PRO A 277 24.49 13.92 -15.96
N THR A 278 23.45 14.43 -16.60
CA THR A 278 22.07 13.91 -16.55
C THR A 278 21.94 12.43 -16.94
N TRP A 279 22.85 11.91 -17.76
CA TRP A 279 22.89 10.50 -18.14
C TRP A 279 23.17 9.54 -16.96
N ILE A 280 23.80 10.01 -15.88
CA ILE A 280 24.11 9.19 -14.71
C ILE A 280 22.84 8.92 -13.90
N LYS A 281 21.95 9.91 -13.84
CA LYS A 281 20.63 9.80 -13.24
C LYS A 281 19.73 8.83 -14.02
N GLN A 282 19.87 8.80 -15.34
CA GLN A 282 19.18 7.83 -16.21
C GLN A 282 19.68 6.40 -15.96
N ASN A 283 20.98 6.20 -15.73
CA ASN A 283 21.53 4.90 -15.36
C ASN A 283 21.04 4.43 -13.98
N ALA A 284 20.91 5.34 -13.01
CA ALA A 284 20.31 5.03 -11.71
C ALA A 284 18.84 4.59 -11.83
N LYS A 285 18.07 5.25 -12.72
CA LYS A 285 16.70 4.84 -13.04
C LYS A 285 16.65 3.41 -13.60
N TRP A 286 17.42 3.14 -14.65
CA TRP A 286 17.47 1.82 -15.28
C TRP A 286 17.92 0.72 -14.32
N TRP A 287 18.84 1.02 -13.41
CA TRP A 287 19.23 0.07 -12.38
C TRP A 287 18.09 -0.20 -11.41
N SER A 288 17.39 0.85 -10.99
CA SER A 288 16.26 0.70 -10.07
C SER A 288 15.08 -0.08 -10.66
N GLU A 289 14.90 0.00 -11.98
CA GLU A 289 13.88 -0.71 -12.75
C GLU A 289 14.33 -2.13 -13.15
N GLY A 290 15.55 -2.55 -12.78
CA GLY A 290 16.11 -3.86 -13.13
C GLY A 290 16.52 -4.01 -14.59
N THR A 291 16.58 -2.91 -15.35
CA THR A 291 16.99 -2.88 -16.75
C THR A 291 18.51 -3.05 -16.91
N ILE A 292 19.30 -2.58 -15.94
CA ILE A 292 20.74 -2.88 -15.85
C ILE A 292 21.02 -3.73 -14.61
N THR A 293 22.00 -4.64 -14.73
CA THR A 293 22.34 -5.56 -13.64
C THR A 293 23.15 -4.87 -12.55
N ASP A 294 23.21 -5.46 -11.36
CA ASP A 294 24.03 -4.96 -10.25
C ASP A 294 25.51 -4.86 -10.63
N LYS A 295 26.00 -5.82 -11.41
CA LYS A 295 27.36 -5.82 -11.94
C LYS A 295 27.62 -4.64 -12.88
N ASP A 296 26.69 -4.36 -13.79
CA ASP A 296 26.83 -3.26 -14.75
C ASP A 296 26.74 -1.90 -14.05
N PHE A 297 25.83 -1.78 -13.08
CA PHE A 297 25.70 -0.58 -12.26
C PHE A 297 26.96 -0.30 -11.44
N VAL A 298 27.51 -1.29 -10.74
CA VAL A 298 28.75 -1.16 -9.97
C VAL A 298 29.91 -0.76 -10.88
N THR A 299 30.05 -1.40 -12.04
CA THR A 299 31.08 -1.05 -13.04
C THR A 299 30.95 0.40 -13.52
N GLY A 300 29.71 0.87 -13.74
CA GLY A 300 29.43 2.26 -14.09
C GLY A 300 29.84 3.24 -13.00
N ILE A 301 29.50 2.98 -11.73
CA ILE A 301 29.88 3.83 -10.60
C ILE A 301 31.40 3.88 -10.41
N GLN A 302 32.09 2.75 -10.57
CA GLN A 302 33.56 2.69 -10.51
C GLN A 302 34.20 3.58 -11.56
N TYR A 303 33.74 3.47 -12.82
CA TYR A 303 34.21 4.32 -13.91
C TYR A 303 33.98 5.81 -13.63
N LEU A 304 32.78 6.17 -13.15
CA LEU A 304 32.42 7.55 -12.81
C LEU A 304 33.30 8.16 -11.72
N ALA A 305 33.63 7.36 -10.70
CA ALA A 305 34.53 7.78 -9.63
C ALA A 305 35.96 7.97 -10.15
N GLN A 306 36.46 7.04 -10.99
CA GLN A 306 37.80 7.13 -11.60
C GLN A 306 37.96 8.36 -12.50
N GLN A 307 36.94 8.68 -13.29
CA GLN A 307 36.92 9.88 -14.14
C GLN A 307 36.67 11.18 -13.34
N LYS A 308 36.55 11.10 -12.01
CA LYS A 308 36.24 12.23 -11.10
C LYS A 308 34.95 12.96 -11.45
N ILE A 309 34.02 12.26 -12.12
CA ILE A 309 32.71 12.79 -12.49
C ILE A 309 31.80 12.82 -11.25
N ILE A 310 31.87 11.78 -10.41
CA ILE A 310 31.31 11.80 -9.05
C ILE A 310 32.47 12.00 -8.06
N LYS A 311 32.31 12.94 -7.12
CA LYS A 311 33.29 13.18 -6.05
C LYS A 311 32.90 12.34 -4.84
N VAL A 312 33.69 11.31 -4.56
CA VAL A 312 33.56 10.49 -3.35
C VAL A 312 34.71 10.84 -2.41
N ASN A 313 34.41 11.18 -1.16
CA ASN A 313 35.38 11.78 -0.24
C ASN A 313 36.32 10.79 0.46
N GLN A 314 36.47 9.55 -0.02
CA GLN A 314 37.29 8.54 0.66
C GLN A 314 38.18 7.73 -0.29
N THR A 315 39.47 7.70 0.05
CA THR A 315 40.47 6.71 -0.36
C THR A 315 40.48 5.60 0.68
N VAL A 316 40.25 4.35 0.29
CA VAL A 316 40.52 3.20 1.16
C VAL A 316 41.21 2.11 0.34
N GLU A 317 42.39 1.72 0.81
CA GLU A 317 43.23 0.67 0.25
C GLU A 317 42.57 -0.71 0.36
N SER A 318 42.94 -1.55 -0.62
CA SER A 318 42.36 -2.85 -0.91
C SER A 318 42.96 -4.02 -0.10
N THR A 319 42.09 -4.92 0.38
CA THR A 319 42.34 -6.38 0.38
C THR A 319 41.00 -7.15 0.44
N ASP A 320 40.83 -8.01 -0.56
CA ASP A 320 39.98 -9.20 -0.74
C ASP A 320 38.45 -9.19 -0.63
N ILE A 321 37.90 -10.08 -1.46
CA ILE A 321 36.56 -10.13 -2.09
C ILE A 321 35.47 -10.60 -1.12
N ILE A 322 34.34 -9.90 -1.11
CA ILE A 322 33.06 -10.52 -0.76
C ILE A 322 32.05 -10.13 -1.85
N THR A 323 31.57 -11.13 -2.57
CA THR A 323 30.34 -11.06 -3.38
C THR A 323 29.16 -10.85 -2.43
N GLN A 324 28.94 -9.61 -2.00
CA GLN A 324 27.74 -9.22 -1.27
C GLN A 324 26.73 -8.63 -2.26
N GLU A 325 25.51 -9.16 -2.24
CA GLU A 325 24.38 -8.59 -2.96
C GLU A 325 24.17 -7.14 -2.53
N ILE A 326 23.88 -6.26 -3.49
CA ILE A 326 23.65 -4.86 -3.19
C ILE A 326 22.35 -4.77 -2.39
N PRO A 327 22.38 -4.19 -1.17
CA PRO A 327 21.18 -4.06 -0.36
C PRO A 327 20.08 -3.30 -1.13
N SER A 328 18.84 -3.78 -1.03
CA SER A 328 17.69 -3.21 -1.74
C SER A 328 17.48 -1.71 -1.46
N TRP A 329 17.88 -1.22 -0.28
CA TRP A 329 17.80 0.20 0.08
C TRP A 329 18.61 1.10 -0.87
N VAL A 330 19.73 0.61 -1.41
CA VAL A 330 20.56 1.38 -2.35
C VAL A 330 19.84 1.51 -3.69
N ARG A 331 19.18 0.44 -4.14
CA ARG A 331 18.37 0.44 -5.35
C ARG A 331 17.20 1.41 -5.22
N ASN A 332 16.61 1.50 -4.03
CA ASN A 332 15.59 2.49 -3.71
C ASN A 332 16.15 3.92 -3.76
N ASN A 333 17.35 4.16 -3.24
CA ASN A 333 18.00 5.47 -3.36
C ASN A 333 18.29 5.85 -4.82
N ALA A 334 18.67 4.89 -5.68
CA ALA A 334 18.83 5.13 -7.11
C ALA A 334 17.51 5.52 -7.79
N LYS A 335 16.40 4.85 -7.43
CA LYS A 335 15.06 5.21 -7.88
C LYS A 335 14.72 6.64 -7.46
N TRP A 336 14.85 6.93 -6.17
CA TRP A 336 14.51 8.23 -5.60
C TRP A 336 15.37 9.36 -6.16
N TRP A 337 16.65 9.10 -6.39
CA TRP A 337 17.52 10.08 -7.03
C TRP A 337 17.05 10.34 -8.45
N SER A 338 16.71 9.29 -9.22
CA SER A 338 16.21 9.45 -10.58
C SER A 338 14.87 10.19 -10.69
N GLU A 339 14.05 10.13 -9.65
CA GLU A 339 12.75 10.79 -9.53
C GLU A 339 12.81 12.15 -8.82
N ASP A 340 14.01 12.72 -8.59
CA ASP A 340 14.20 14.00 -7.88
C ASP A 340 13.71 14.01 -6.41
N LYS A 341 13.51 12.83 -5.81
CA LYS A 341 13.02 12.67 -4.43
C LYS A 341 14.10 12.78 -3.37
N ILE A 342 15.35 12.49 -3.73
CA ILE A 342 16.52 12.74 -2.89
C ILE A 342 17.54 13.55 -3.66
N THR A 343 18.36 14.32 -2.94
CA THR A 343 19.39 15.13 -3.60
C THR A 343 20.51 14.24 -4.14
N GLU A 344 21.25 14.76 -5.11
CA GLU A 344 22.48 14.12 -5.60
C GLU A 344 23.45 13.81 -4.46
N MET A 345 23.55 14.69 -3.47
CA MET A 345 24.40 14.49 -2.29
C MET A 345 23.93 13.30 -1.46
N ASP A 346 22.63 13.09 -1.30
CA ASP A 346 22.07 11.96 -0.56
C ASP A 346 22.29 10.63 -1.28
N PHE A 347 22.18 10.64 -2.62
CA PHE A 347 22.54 9.50 -3.43
C PHE A 347 24.03 9.17 -3.35
N ILE A 348 24.92 10.17 -3.47
CA ILE A 348 26.37 10.00 -3.37
C ILE A 348 26.76 9.47 -1.99
N LYS A 349 26.13 9.91 -0.89
CA LYS A 349 26.35 9.34 0.45
C LYS A 349 26.01 7.85 0.52
N GLY A 350 24.99 7.41 -0.21
CA GLY A 350 24.65 5.99 -0.37
C GLY A 350 25.76 5.22 -1.07
N ILE A 351 26.35 5.79 -2.13
CA ILE A 351 27.50 5.22 -2.84
C ILE A 351 28.75 5.20 -1.95
N GLU A 352 29.04 6.27 -1.21
CA GLU A 352 30.13 6.34 -0.23
C GLU A 352 29.98 5.27 0.85
N HIS A 353 28.75 5.03 1.32
CA HIS A 353 28.47 3.95 2.25
C HIS A 353 28.78 2.59 1.62
N LEU A 354 28.40 2.34 0.36
CA LEU A 354 28.73 1.10 -0.35
C LEU A 354 30.23 0.87 -0.53
N ILE A 355 30.99 1.94 -0.74
CA ILE A 355 32.45 1.90 -0.78
C ILE A 355 33.00 1.56 0.61
N LYS A 356 32.46 2.20 1.66
CA LYS A 356 32.85 1.98 3.06
C LYS A 356 32.63 0.52 3.50
N ILE A 357 31.52 -0.09 3.10
CA ILE A 357 31.23 -1.51 3.40
C ILE A 357 31.80 -2.47 2.36
N LYS A 358 32.65 -1.98 1.44
CA LYS A 358 33.41 -2.76 0.45
C LYS A 358 32.57 -3.52 -0.60
N ILE A 359 31.32 -3.10 -0.84
CA ILE A 359 30.50 -3.61 -1.94
C ILE A 359 30.95 -3.01 -3.28
N ILE A 360 31.37 -1.74 -3.28
CA ILE A 360 31.95 -1.06 -4.45
C ILE A 360 33.43 -0.79 -4.18
N LYS A 361 34.32 -1.30 -5.05
CA LYS A 361 35.76 -1.05 -4.97
C LYS A 361 36.17 0.03 -5.96
N ILE A 362 36.87 1.07 -5.51
CA ILE A 362 37.51 2.04 -6.40
C ILE A 362 39.00 1.72 -6.41
N ASN A 363 39.55 1.44 -7.60
CA ASN A 363 41.00 1.29 -7.80
C ASN A 363 41.61 2.65 -8.15
#